data_AF-A0A8T7ERA0-F1
#
_entry.id   AF-A0A8T7ERA0-F1
#
_cell.length_a   1.000
_cell.length_b   1.000
_cell.length_c   1.000
_cell.angle_alpha   90.00
_cell.angle_beta   90.00
_cell.angle_gamma   90.00
#
_symmetry.space_group_name_H-M   'P 1'
#
loop_
_entity.id
_entity.type
_entity.pdbx_description
1 polymer ?
#
loop_
_entity_poly.entity_id
_entity_poly.type
_entity_poly.pdbx_seq_one_letter_code
_entity_poly.pdbx_strand_id
1 'polypeptide(L)' 'MTPVRVTVWNEFRHERRSPHIQAIYPNGLHQPIIDHLNGAGFAARAASPRRPGARPDR' A
#
# COMPACT_ATOMS: atom_id res chain seq x y z
N MET A 1 -25.36 1.60 -4.54
CA MET A 1 -24.49 0.78 -5.41
C MET A 1 -23.31 0.29 -4.58
N THR A 2 -22.90 -0.97 -4.75
CA THR A 2 -21.75 -1.50 -4.01
C THR A 2 -20.46 -1.05 -4.68
N PRO A 3 -19.51 -0.42 -3.96
CA PRO A 3 -18.27 0.06 -4.55
C PRO A 3 -17.41 -1.11 -5.05
N VAL A 4 -16.73 -0.90 -6.18
CA VAL A 4 -15.77 -1.87 -6.71
C VAL A 4 -14.59 -1.99 -5.76
N ARG A 5 -14.25 -3.23 -5.39
CA ARG A 5 -13.15 -3.53 -4.46
C ARG A 5 -11.84 -3.63 -5.24
N VAL A 6 -10.86 -2.81 -4.88
CA VAL A 6 -9.55 -2.78 -5.53
C VAL A 6 -8.47 -3.15 -4.53
N THR A 7 -7.54 -4.01 -4.93
CA THR A 7 -6.34 -4.31 -4.14
C THR A 7 -5.13 -3.80 -4.89
N VAL A 8 -4.46 -2.80 -4.31
CA VAL A 8 -3.22 -2.24 -4.82
C VAL A 8 -2.07 -3.07 -4.25
N TRP A 9 -1.37 -3.78 -5.12
CA TRP A 9 -0.22 -4.59 -4.71
C TRP A 9 1.06 -3.75 -4.77
N ASN A 10 1.80 -3.72 -3.67
CA ASN A 10 3.12 -3.09 -3.61
C ASN A 10 4.07 -3.93 -2.76
N GLU A 11 5.31 -4.08 -3.23
CA GLU A 11 6.32 -4.84 -2.52
C GLU A 11 6.65 -4.21 -1.15
N PHE A 12 6.59 -2.87 -1.08
CA PHE A 12 6.90 -2.07 0.11
C PHE A 12 8.27 -2.38 0.73
N ARG A 13 9.27 -2.67 -0.13
CA ARG A 13 10.64 -3.05 0.28
C ARG A 13 11.61 -1.91 0.10
N HIS A 14 11.52 -1.18 -1.01
CA HIS A 14 12.42 -0.07 -1.31
C HIS A 14 12.19 1.08 -0.34
N GLU A 15 10.93 1.35 -0.01
CA GLU A 15 10.52 2.38 0.95
C GLU A 15 10.98 2.06 2.38
N ARG A 16 11.20 0.77 2.69
CA ARG A 16 11.73 0.32 4.00
C ARG A 16 13.26 0.28 4.06
N ARG A 17 13.96 0.28 2.93
CA ARG A 17 15.42 0.05 2.85
C ARG A 17 16.19 1.28 2.38
N SER A 18 15.53 2.19 1.66
CA SER A 18 16.15 3.38 1.11
C SER A 18 15.55 4.62 1.77
N PRO A 19 16.30 5.34 2.62
CA PRO A 19 15.83 6.57 3.27
C PRO A 19 15.36 7.64 2.28
N HIS A 20 16.02 7.73 1.12
CA HIS A 20 15.62 8.64 0.04
C HIS A 20 14.23 8.31 -0.51
N ILE A 21 13.91 7.03 -0.70
CA ILE A 21 12.60 6.61 -1.18
C ILE A 21 11.55 6.77 -0.08
N GLN A 22 11.89 6.45 1.18
CA GLN A 22 11.01 6.67 2.33
C GLN A 22 10.64 8.15 2.50
N ALA A 23 11.57 9.07 2.23
CA ALA A 23 11.30 10.51 2.28
C ALA A 23 10.27 10.96 1.24
N ILE A 24 10.21 10.30 0.07
CA ILE A 24 9.22 10.58 -0.99
C ILE A 24 7.90 9.87 -0.69
N TYR A 25 7.96 8.60 -0.28
CA TYR A 25 6.82 7.73 -0.04
C TYR A 25 6.84 7.19 1.40
N PRO A 26 6.55 8.03 2.41
CA PRO A 26 6.65 7.64 3.82
C PRO A 26 5.69 6.50 4.18
N ASN A 27 4.54 6.46 3.51
CA ASN A 27 3.51 5.44 3.66
C ASN A 27 3.52 4.42 2.51
N GLY A 28 4.58 4.41 1.70
CA GLY A 28 4.70 3.55 0.52
C GLY A 28 4.02 4.10 -0.73
N LEU A 29 4.50 3.66 -1.89
CA LEU A 29 4.01 4.13 -3.20
C LEU A 29 2.54 3.74 -3.47
N HIS A 30 2.02 2.75 -2.75
CA HIS A 30 0.63 2.35 -2.82
C HIS A 30 -0.32 3.38 -2.21
N GLN A 31 0.12 4.21 -1.26
CA GLN A 31 -0.78 5.11 -0.53
C GLN A 31 -1.41 6.18 -1.46
N PRO A 32 -0.65 6.93 -2.29
CA PRO A 32 -1.26 7.89 -3.22
C PRO A 32 -2.26 7.27 -4.20
N ILE A 33 -2.03 6.01 -4.60
CA ILE A 33 -2.93 5.27 -5.51
C ILE A 33 -4.24 4.93 -4.77
N ILE A 34 -4.14 4.45 -3.54
CA ILE A 34 -5.31 4.14 -2.69
C ILE A 34 -6.14 5.39 -2.43
N ASP A 35 -5.48 6.50 -2.08
CA ASP A 35 -6.14 7.77 -1.78
C ASP A 35 -6.92 8.28 -3.00
N HIS A 36 -6.31 8.23 -4.19
CA HIS A 36 -6.97 8.59 -5.43
C HIS A 36 -8.19 7.69 -5.72
N LEU A 37 -8.03 6.37 -5.62
CA LEU A 37 -9.11 5.41 -5.88
C LEU A 37 -10.27 5.57 -4.90
N ASN A 38 -9.99 5.78 -3.62
CA ASN A 38 -11.02 6.03 -2.62
C ASN A 38 -11.75 7.35 -2.90
N GLY A 39 -11.04 8.41 -3.30
CA GLY A 39 -11.64 9.67 -3.74
C GLY A 39 -12.54 9.52 -4.99
N ALA A 40 -12.24 8.56 -5.85
CA ALA A 40 -13.03 8.22 -7.04
C ALA A 40 -14.20 7.25 -6.75
N GLY A 41 -14.45 6.87 -5.49
CA GLY A 41 -15.57 6.01 -5.09
C GLY A 41 -15.30 4.50 -5.14
N PHE A 42 -14.04 4.08 -5.27
CA PHE A 42 -13.64 2.68 -5.11
C PHE A 42 -13.40 2.34 -3.64
N ALA A 43 -13.47 1.05 -3.31
CA ALA A 43 -13.01 0.54 -2.02
C ALA A 43 -11.60 -0.05 -2.19
N ALA A 44 -10.58 0.81 -2.10
CA ALA A 44 -9.19 0.44 -2.33
C ALA A 44 -8.44 0.12 -1.04
N ARG A 45 -7.57 -0.90 -1.09
CA ARG A 45 -6.67 -1.30 0.01
C ARG A 45 -5.31 -1.75 -0.51
N ALA A 46 -4.30 -1.69 0.35
CA ALA A 46 -2.97 -2.21 0.05
C ALA A 46 -2.90 -3.74 0.26
N ALA A 47 -2.04 -4.39 -0.51
CA ALA A 47 -1.50 -5.70 -0.19
C ALA A 47 0.00 -5.71 -0.45
N SER A 48 0.74 -6.35 0.44
CA SER A 48 2.18 -6.56 0.30
C SER A 48 2.54 -8.03 0.50
N PRO A 49 3.67 -8.50 -0.07
CA PRO A 49 4.11 -9.87 0.12
C PRO A 49 4.24 -10.21 1.61
N ARG A 50 3.56 -11.28 2.05
CA ARG A 50 3.83 -11.87 3.37
C ARG A 50 5.11 -12.68 3.28
N ARG A 51 6.15 -12.30 4.04
CA ARG A 51 7.27 -13.23 4.25
C ARG A 51 6.78 -14.41 5.11
N PRO A 52 7.03 -15.66 4.71
CA PRO A 52 6.81 -16.79 5.60
C PRO A 52 7.65 -16.58 6.88
N GLY A 53 7.01 -16.63 8.05
CA GLY A 53 7.62 -16.44 9.37
C GLY A 53 7.56 -15.02 9.95
N ALA A 54 7.01 -14.02 9.24
CA ALA A 54 6.75 -12.71 9.83
C ALA A 54 5.53 -12.80 10.78
N ARG A 55 5.73 -12.59 12.08
CA ARG A 55 4.62 -12.38 13.01
C ARG A 55 3.83 -11.15 12.54
N PRO A 56 2.48 -11.17 12.61
CA PRO A 56 1.70 -9.98 12.33
C PRO A 56 2.11 -8.91 13.34
N ASP A 57 2.65 -7.84 12.79
CA ASP A 57 2.95 -6.57 13.42
C ASP A 57 1.64 -6.11 14.09
N ARG A 58 1.58 -6.21 15.42
CA ARG A 58 0.54 -5.63 16.28
C ARG A 58 0.90 -4.18 16.57
#